data_AF-U9VJ05-F1
#
_entry.id   AF-U9VJ05-F1
#
_cell.length_a   1.000
_cell.length_b   1.000
_cell.length_c   1.000
_cell.angle_alpha   90.00
_cell.angle_beta   90.00
_cell.angle_gamma   90.00
#
_symmetry.space_group_name_H-M   'P 1'
#
loop_
_entity.id
_entity.type
_entity.pdbx_description
1 polymer ?
#
loop_
_entity_poly.entity_id
_entity_poly.type
_entity_poly.pdbx_seq_one_letter_code
_entity_poly.pdbx_strand_id
1 'polypeptide(L)' 'MNTVIQTIHCPNCGKPAERHYLNEQQLTRTQCSGCDYLMIVCQRSGKVIEAYAPGIAAAMVN' A
#
# COMPACT_ATOMS: atom_id res chain seq x y z
N MET A 1 -8.00 -10.67 -15.80
CA MET A 1 -7.44 -10.15 -14.54
C MET A 1 -5.94 -10.47 -14.47
N ASN A 2 -5.12 -9.74 -15.21
CA ASN A 2 -3.66 -9.82 -15.07
C ASN A 2 -3.19 -8.84 -13.98
N THR A 3 -2.83 -9.37 -12.81
CA THR A 3 -2.32 -8.62 -11.66
C THR A 3 -0.86 -8.98 -11.43
N VAL A 4 0.01 -7.98 -11.35
CA VAL A 4 1.39 -8.17 -10.92
C VAL A 4 1.48 -7.82 -9.44
N ILE A 5 2.06 -8.72 -8.63
CA ILE A 5 2.26 -8.52 -7.19
C ILE A 5 3.75 -8.31 -6.94
N GLN A 6 4.09 -7.24 -6.22
CA GLN A 6 5.44 -6.91 -5.81
C GLN A 6 5.51 -6.79 -4.30
N THR A 7 6.50 -7.45 -3.68
CA THR A 7 6.82 -7.24 -2.27
C THR A 7 7.60 -5.94 -2.10
N ILE A 8 7.15 -5.09 -1.19
CA ILE A 8 7.78 -3.81 -0.83
C ILE A 8 7.86 -3.67 0.69
N HIS A 9 8.54 -2.62 1.18
CA HIS A 9 8.41 -2.20 2.58
C HIS A 9 7.16 -1.34 2.76
N CYS A 10 6.42 -1.58 3.85
CA CYS A 10 5.23 -0.81 4.19
C CYS A 10 5.61 0.67 4.40
N PRO A 11 4.94 1.61 3.70
CA PRO A 11 5.19 3.05 3.90
C PRO A 11 4.87 3.53 5.31
N ASN A 12 4.00 2.82 6.02
CA ASN A 12 3.60 3.15 7.38
C ASN A 12 4.59 2.54 8.39
N CYS A 13 4.70 1.21 8.45
CA CYS A 13 5.40 0.51 9.55
C CYS A 13 6.74 -0.13 9.18
N GLY A 14 7.18 -0.02 7.93
CA GLY A 14 8.43 -0.62 7.43
C GLY A 14 8.43 -2.14 7.26
N LYS A 15 7.45 -2.88 7.80
CA LYS A 15 7.33 -4.34 7.61
C LYS A 15 7.07 -4.72 6.14
N PRO A 16 7.31 -5.96 5.71
CA PRO A 16 6.92 -6.42 4.38
C PRO A 16 5.44 -6.16 4.07
N ALA A 17 5.19 -5.68 2.87
CA ALA A 17 3.90 -5.30 2.34
C ALA A 17 3.82 -5.68 0.86
N GLU A 18 2.61 -5.65 0.31
CA GLU A 18 2.36 -6.01 -1.07
C GLU A 18 1.89 -4.80 -1.86
N ARG A 19 2.38 -4.68 -3.09
CA ARG A 19 1.86 -3.76 -4.10
C ARG A 19 1.31 -4.56 -5.26
N HIS A 20 0.02 -4.42 -5.50
CA HIS A 20 -0.74 -5.05 -6.55
C HIS A 20 -0.98 -4.03 -7.67
N TYR A 21 -0.47 -4.32 -8.87
CA TYR A 21 -0.75 -3.54 -10.08
C TYR A 21 -1.95 -4.15 -10.80
N LEU A 22 -3.10 -3.50 -10.66
CA LEU A 22 -4.39 -3.90 -11.22
C LEU A 22 -4.59 -3.16 -12.55
N ASN A 23 -3.85 -3.60 -13.57
CA ASN A 23 -3.70 -2.88 -14.85
C ASN A 23 -5.03 -2.71 -15.61
N GLU A 24 -5.93 -3.69 -15.52
CA GLU A 24 -7.26 -3.60 -16.14
C GLU A 24 -8.11 -2.47 -15.53
N GLN A 25 -7.96 -2.22 -14.24
CA GLN A 25 -8.65 -1.15 -13.51
C GLN A 25 -7.88 0.17 -13.49
N GLN A 26 -6.64 0.18 -14.00
CA GLN A 26 -5.72 1.32 -13.89
C GLN A 26 -5.48 1.73 -12.42
N LEU A 27 -5.35 0.75 -11.52
CA LEU A 27 -5.17 0.96 -10.09
C LEU A 27 -3.87 0.31 -9.58
N THR A 28 -3.25 0.95 -8.61
CA THR A 28 -2.20 0.36 -7.79
C THR A 28 -2.71 0.28 -6.36
N ARG A 29 -2.77 -0.92 -5.80
CA ARG A 29 -3.14 -1.18 -4.41
C ARG A 29 -1.92 -1.58 -3.61
N THR A 30 -1.57 -0.81 -2.59
CA THR A 30 -0.53 -1.13 -1.61
C THR A 30 -1.21 -1.54 -0.31
N GLN A 31 -0.84 -2.68 0.25
CA GLN A 31 -1.42 -3.20 1.49
C GLN A 31 -0.37 -3.81 2.42
N CYS A 32 -0.54 -3.66 3.72
CA CYS A 32 0.31 -4.30 4.72
C CYS A 32 -0.53 -5.01 5.77
N SER A 33 -0.34 -6.33 5.90
CA SER A 33 -0.96 -7.14 6.96
C SER A 33 -0.38 -6.88 8.35
N GLY A 34 0.77 -6.20 8.45
CA GLY A 34 1.48 -5.97 9.71
C GLY A 34 1.02 -4.73 10.48
N CYS A 35 0.29 -3.81 9.85
CA CYS A 35 -0.25 -2.61 10.48
C CYS A 35 -1.54 -2.12 9.81
N ASP A 36 -2.20 -2.98 9.02
CA ASP A 36 -3.41 -2.70 8.25
C ASP A 36 -3.36 -1.47 7.33
N TYR A 37 -2.17 -1.04 6.90
CA TYR A 37 -2.03 0.04 5.92
C TYR A 37 -2.65 -0.37 4.59
N LEU A 38 -3.49 0.50 4.02
CA LEU A 38 -4.07 0.38 2.68
C LEU A 38 -3.93 1.69 1.92
N MET A 39 -3.50 1.62 0.67
CA MET A 39 -3.51 2.75 -0.25
C MET A 39 -3.85 2.28 -1.66
N ILE A 40 -4.87 2.86 -2.26
CA ILE A 40 -5.28 2.63 -3.65
C ILE A 40 -5.12 3.94 -4.40
N VAL A 41 -4.34 3.91 -5.49
CA VAL A 41 -4.10 5.06 -6.35
C VAL A 41 -4.45 4.74 -7.79
N CYS A 42 -4.92 5.74 -8.53
CA CYS A 42 -5.10 5.65 -9.97
C CYS A 42 -3.72 5.68 -10.66
N GLN A 43 -3.37 4.64 -11.43
CA GLN A 43 -2.11 4.56 -12.17
C GLN A 43 -1.92 5.71 -13.16
N ARG A 44 -3.01 6.14 -13.82
CA ARG A 44 -2.95 7.20 -14.85
C ARG A 44 -2.76 8.60 -14.27
N SER A 45 -3.43 8.91 -13.16
CA SER A 45 -3.47 10.27 -12.60
C SER A 45 -2.63 10.47 -11.35
N GLY A 46 -2.19 9.37 -10.71
CA GLY A 46 -1.51 9.41 -9.41
C GLY A 46 -2.42 9.79 -8.23
N LYS A 47 -3.70 10.10 -8.48
CA LYS A 47 -4.64 10.49 -7.41
C LYS A 47 -4.94 9.30 -6.50
N VAL A 48 -5.00 9.59 -5.20
CA VAL A 48 -5.48 8.66 -4.18
C VAL A 48 -6.97 8.45 -4.38
N ILE A 49 -7.37 7.18 -4.46
CA ILE A 49 -8.77 6.75 -4.53
C ILE A 49 -9.25 6.38 -3.13
N GLU A 50 -8.44 5.64 -2.39
CA GLU A 50 -8.72 5.22 -1.02
C GLU A 50 -7.40 5.13 -0.24
N ALA A 51 -7.41 5.56 1.01
CA ALA A 51 -6.25 5.43 1.89
C ALA A 51 -6.70 5.21 3.33
N TYR A 52 -6.03 4.26 3.99
CA TYR A 52 -6.15 3.99 5.41
C TYR A 52 -4.76 3.75 5.98
N ALA A 53 -4.41 4.54 7.00
CA ALA A 53 -3.12 4.47 7.67
C ALA A 53 -3.36 4.44 9.17
N PRO A 54 -3.23 3.27 9.82
CA PRO A 54 -3.32 3.18 11.26
C PRO A 54 -2.22 3.99 11.93
N GLY A 55 -2.59 4.74 12.97
CA GLY A 55 -1.64 5.46 13.80
C GLY A 55 -0.70 4.47 14.47
N ILE A 56 0.53 4.41 13.99
CA ILE A 56 1.59 3.68 14.70
C ILE A 56 2.10 4.63 15.76
N ALA A 57 2.06 4.21 17.02
CA ALA A 57 2.90 4.86 18.02
C ALA A 57 4.33 4.81 17.45
N ALA A 58 4.96 5.96 17.23
CA ALA A 58 6.36 6.01 16.82
C ALA A 58 7.11 5.15 17.83
N ALA A 59 7.58 3.98 17.41
CA ALA A 59 8.34 3.12 18.29
C ALA A 59 9.55 3.95 18.70
N MET A 60 9.56 4.34 19.97
CA MET A 60 10.66 5.06 20.61
C MET A 60 11.89 4.17 20.40
N VAL A 61 12.76 4.55 19.47
CA VAL A 61 14.07 3.91 19.35
C VAL A 61 14.83 4.32 20.61
N ASN A 62 14.96 3.37 21.55
CA ASN A 62 15.94 3.45 22.63
C ASN A 62 17.35 3.29 22.06
#